data_AF-A0A1M6EUP9-F1
#
_entry.id   AF-A0A1M6EUP9-F1
#
_cell.length_a   1.000
_cell.length_b   1.000
_cell.length_c   1.000
_cell.angle_alpha   90.00
_cell.angle_beta   90.00
_cell.angle_gamma   90.00
#
_symmetry.space_group_name_H-M   'P 1'
#
loop_
_entity.id
_entity.type
_entity.pdbx_description
1 polymer ?
#
loop_
_entity_poly.entity_id
_entity_poly.type
_entity_poly.pdbx_seq_one_letter_code
_entity_poly.pdbx_strand_id
1 'polypeptide(L)'
;ADFALFKHFGFQSGKTVDKFAKDSGVPAYEIADNGIPYITAGTNAYFSLKVDKEMDLGSHTLFICEPVFMTVLSDATSCTYEYYQNNIKPKPQPVGTTPKGETVWRCTICGYEYVGEDLPDDFICPICKHGKDDFEKIIR
;
A
#
# COMPACT_ATOMS: atom_id res chain seq x y z
N ALA A 1 -11.29 -7.08 1.76
CA ALA A 1 -10.52 -5.89 2.22
C ALA A 1 -10.95 -4.67 1.41
N ASP A 2 -11.08 -3.50 2.05
CA ASP A 2 -11.36 -2.23 1.36
C ASP A 2 -10.07 -1.43 1.14
N PHE A 3 -10.17 -0.30 0.42
CA PHE A 3 -9.01 0.55 0.16
C PHE A 3 -8.38 1.15 1.42
N ALA A 4 -9.17 1.39 2.48
CA ALA A 4 -8.68 1.98 3.72
C ALA A 4 -7.64 1.09 4.39
N LEU A 5 -7.87 -0.23 4.42
CA LEU A 5 -6.90 -1.20 4.93
C LEU A 5 -5.57 -1.14 4.15
N PHE A 6 -5.63 -1.16 2.81
CA PHE A 6 -4.42 -1.08 1.97
C PHE A 6 -3.68 0.25 2.13
N LYS A 7 -4.41 1.36 2.23
CA LYS A 7 -3.82 2.68 2.46
C LYS A 7 -3.07 2.71 3.80
N HIS A 8 -3.67 2.20 4.86
CA HIS A 8 -3.04 2.19 6.19
C HIS A 8 -1.79 1.32 6.24
N PHE A 9 -1.81 0.12 5.67
CA PHE A 9 -0.64 -0.79 5.78
C PHE A 9 0.38 -0.63 4.65
N GLY A 10 -0.03 -0.16 3.47
CA GLY A 10 0.82 -0.10 2.27
C GLY A 10 1.38 1.27 1.92
N PHE A 11 0.82 2.38 2.43
CA PHE A 11 1.15 3.74 1.97
C PHE A 11 1.86 4.58 3.05
N GLN A 12 2.43 3.90 4.06
CA GLN A 12 3.21 4.52 5.13
C GLN A 12 4.22 3.52 5.71
N SER A 13 5.29 4.03 6.32
CA SER A 13 6.35 3.20 6.90
C SER A 13 6.07 2.85 8.36
N GLY A 14 6.24 1.58 8.72
CA GLY A 14 6.18 1.13 10.12
C GLY A 14 7.33 1.67 10.99
N LYS A 15 8.38 2.23 10.37
CA LYS A 15 9.47 2.90 11.09
C LYS A 15 9.03 4.21 11.75
N THR A 16 8.05 4.89 11.14
CA THR A 16 7.61 6.24 11.56
C THR A 16 6.18 6.27 12.06
N VAL A 17 5.37 5.27 11.73
CA VAL A 17 3.97 5.16 12.15
C VAL A 17 3.77 3.82 12.85
N ASP A 18 3.25 3.86 14.07
CA ASP A 18 2.71 2.66 14.72
C ASP A 18 1.37 2.30 14.07
N LYS A 19 1.41 1.33 13.16
CA LYS A 19 0.24 0.87 12.40
C LYS A 19 -0.74 0.05 13.24
N PHE A 20 -0.37 -0.36 14.45
CA PHE A 20 -1.18 -1.19 15.34
C PHE A 20 -1.63 -0.44 16.61
N ALA A 21 -1.33 0.86 16.71
CA ALA A 21 -1.76 1.73 17.81
C ALA A 21 -3.29 1.73 17.95
N LYS A 22 -3.79 1.72 19.20
CA LYS A 22 -5.22 1.60 19.53
C LYS A 22 -6.10 2.70 18.93
N ASP A 23 -5.55 3.88 18.73
CA ASP A 23 -6.21 5.08 18.22
C ASP A 23 -6.02 5.30 16.72
N SER A 24 -5.26 4.44 16.03
CA SER A 24 -4.93 4.62 14.62
C SER A 24 -6.05 4.19 13.64
N GLY A 25 -7.23 3.82 14.17
CA GLY A 25 -8.38 3.38 13.35
C GLY A 25 -8.14 2.04 12.64
N VAL A 26 -7.22 1.22 13.18
CA VAL A 26 -6.83 -0.07 12.59
C VAL A 26 -8.04 -0.99 12.45
N PRO A 27 -8.16 -1.71 11.32
CA PRO A 27 -9.03 -2.87 11.22
C PRO A 27 -8.67 -3.92 12.28
N ALA A 28 -9.63 -4.75 12.68
CA ALA A 28 -9.42 -5.76 13.72
C ALA A 28 -8.15 -6.60 13.46
N TYR A 29 -7.36 -6.80 14.50
CA TYR A 29 -6.16 -7.63 14.52
C TYR A 29 -6.08 -8.41 15.82
N GLU A 30 -5.30 -9.49 15.81
CA GLU A 30 -5.01 -10.30 16.98
C GLU A 30 -3.51 -10.53 17.10
N ILE A 31 -3.07 -11.04 18.25
CA ILE A 31 -1.67 -11.41 18.50
C ILE A 31 -1.56 -12.94 18.39
N ALA A 32 -0.72 -13.42 17.49
CA ALA A 32 -0.44 -14.85 17.38
C ALA A 32 0.43 -15.36 18.55
N ASP A 33 0.51 -16.67 18.73
CA ASP A 33 1.27 -17.31 19.82
C ASP A 33 2.75 -16.92 19.86
N ASN A 34 3.32 -16.52 18.72
CA ASN A 34 4.70 -16.04 18.60
C ASN A 34 4.86 -14.54 18.90
N GLY A 35 3.80 -13.85 19.36
CA GLY A 35 3.80 -12.44 19.72
C GLY A 35 3.69 -11.47 18.55
N ILE A 36 3.51 -11.96 17.31
CA ILE A 36 3.41 -11.12 16.11
C ILE A 36 1.93 -10.79 15.84
N PRO A 37 1.59 -9.51 15.58
CA PRO A 37 0.22 -9.14 15.22
C PRO A 37 -0.14 -9.65 13.82
N TYR A 38 -1.37 -10.12 13.66
CA TYR A 38 -1.96 -10.47 12.38
C TYR A 38 -3.34 -9.82 12.22
N ILE A 39 -3.59 -9.27 11.03
CA ILE A 39 -4.84 -8.55 10.73
C ILE A 39 -5.92 -9.59 10.47
N THR A 40 -7.05 -9.51 11.16
CA THR A 40 -8.21 -10.40 10.96
C THR A 40 -9.21 -9.81 9.98
N ALA A 41 -9.43 -8.50 10.04
CA ALA A 41 -10.36 -7.82 9.15
C ALA A 41 -9.84 -7.76 7.69
N GLY A 42 -10.59 -8.34 6.76
CA GLY A 42 -10.23 -8.37 5.35
C GLY A 42 -9.19 -9.41 4.97
N THR A 43 -8.89 -10.36 5.85
CA THR A 43 -7.91 -11.43 5.67
C THR A 43 -8.60 -12.79 5.55
N ASN A 44 -8.19 -13.61 4.60
CA ASN A 44 -8.75 -14.95 4.40
C ASN A 44 -8.05 -16.02 5.25
N ALA A 45 -6.74 -15.91 5.39
CA ALA A 45 -5.89 -16.84 6.14
C ALA A 45 -4.63 -16.12 6.62
N TYR A 46 -4.03 -16.60 7.69
CA TYR A 46 -2.71 -16.16 8.12
C TYR A 46 -1.79 -17.34 8.40
N PHE A 47 -0.49 -17.08 8.31
CA PHE A 47 0.58 -18.02 8.59
C PHE A 47 1.56 -17.38 9.56
N SER A 48 1.95 -18.10 10.61
CA SER A 48 3.17 -17.78 11.35
C SER A 48 4.29 -18.63 10.79
N LEU A 49 5.38 -17.97 10.43
CA LEU A 49 6.51 -18.58 9.75
C LEU A 49 7.78 -18.38 10.59
N LYS A 50 8.65 -19.40 10.60
CA LYS A 50 10.01 -19.31 11.14
C LYS A 50 10.97 -19.12 9.97
N VAL A 51 11.77 -18.07 10.00
CA VAL A 51 12.81 -17.82 8.97
C VAL A 51 13.89 -18.90 9.08
N ASP A 52 14.13 -19.61 7.97
CA ASP A 52 15.20 -20.60 7.83
C ASP A 52 16.40 -20.01 7.07
N LYS A 53 16.13 -19.19 6.05
CA LYS A 53 17.18 -18.56 5.24
C LYS A 53 16.79 -17.17 4.77
N GLU A 54 17.79 -16.29 4.69
CA GLU A 54 17.69 -14.96 4.09
C GLU A 54 18.59 -14.90 2.85
N MET A 55 18.11 -14.25 1.79
CA MET A 55 18.84 -14.08 0.54
C MET A 55 18.77 -12.61 0.10
N ASP A 56 19.93 -12.00 -0.10
CA ASP A 56 20.06 -10.64 -0.62
C ASP A 56 19.83 -10.62 -2.15
N LEU A 57 18.88 -9.81 -2.60
CA LEU A 57 18.54 -9.56 -4.00
C LEU A 57 18.71 -8.06 -4.37
N GLY A 58 19.56 -7.34 -3.64
CA GLY A 58 19.87 -5.93 -3.84
C GLY A 58 18.83 -5.01 -3.20
N SER A 59 17.73 -4.74 -3.90
CA SER A 59 16.67 -3.86 -3.39
C SER A 59 15.68 -4.58 -2.45
N HIS A 60 15.74 -5.90 -2.40
CA HIS A 60 14.85 -6.75 -1.62
C HIS A 60 15.64 -7.86 -0.93
N THR A 61 15.12 -8.33 0.21
CA THR A 61 15.57 -9.56 0.87
C THR A 61 14.49 -10.63 0.70
N LEU A 62 14.85 -11.79 0.17
CA LEU A 62 13.97 -12.95 0.14
C LEU A 62 14.16 -13.77 1.42
N PHE A 63 13.07 -13.99 2.14
CA PHE A 63 13.02 -14.88 3.31
C PHE A 63 12.43 -16.23 2.89
N ILE A 64 13.16 -17.31 3.15
CA ILE A 64 12.67 -18.69 3.03
C ILE A 64 12.32 -19.16 4.43
N CYS A 65 11.07 -19.59 4.62
CA CYS A 65 10.52 -19.85 5.93
C CYS A 65 9.77 -21.18 6.02
N GLU A 66 9.78 -21.77 7.21
CA GLU A 66 8.98 -22.94 7.59
C GLU A 66 7.67 -22.49 8.26
N PRO A 67 6.49 -22.97 7.83
CA PRO A 67 5.24 -22.69 8.53
C PRO A 67 5.19 -23.37 9.90
N VAL A 68 5.00 -22.58 10.97
CA VAL A 68 4.83 -23.08 12.34
C VAL A 68 3.38 -23.04 12.80
N PHE A 69 2.55 -22.19 12.19
CA PHE A 69 1.11 -22.16 12.38
C PHE A 69 0.42 -21.64 11.12
N MET A 70 -0.79 -22.13 10.86
CA MET A 70 -1.65 -21.63 9.79
C MET A 70 -3.11 -21.78 10.18
N THR A 71 -3.94 -20.83 9.78
CA THR A 71 -5.39 -20.94 9.94
C THR A 71 -6.14 -20.20 8.84
N VAL A 72 -7.37 -20.64 8.59
CA VAL A 72 -8.34 -20.00 7.71
C VAL A 72 -9.28 -19.17 8.56
N LEU A 73 -9.41 -17.88 8.23
CA LEU A 73 -10.29 -16.92 8.88
C LEU A 73 -11.57 -16.67 8.08
N SER A 74 -11.52 -16.84 6.75
CA SER A 74 -12.66 -16.67 5.85
C SER A 74 -12.51 -17.49 4.58
N ASP A 75 -13.63 -18.01 4.08
CA ASP A 75 -13.80 -18.72 2.81
C ASP A 75 -14.13 -17.80 1.63
N ALA A 76 -14.17 -16.48 1.84
CA ALA A 76 -14.39 -15.51 0.77
C ALA A 76 -13.32 -15.65 -0.35
N THR A 77 -13.61 -15.14 -1.55
CA THR A 77 -12.61 -15.11 -2.63
C THR A 77 -11.42 -14.23 -2.25
N SER A 78 -10.20 -14.73 -2.42
CA SER A 78 -8.99 -13.97 -2.16
C SER A 78 -8.83 -12.80 -3.14
N CYS A 79 -8.35 -11.67 -2.61
CA CYS A 79 -8.08 -10.48 -3.41
C CYS A 79 -6.84 -10.71 -4.28
N THR A 80 -7.02 -10.88 -5.59
CA THR A 80 -5.90 -10.90 -6.53
C THR A 80 -5.35 -9.50 -6.75
N TYR A 81 -4.09 -9.40 -7.20
CA TYR A 81 -3.48 -8.11 -7.52
C TYR A 81 -4.23 -7.39 -8.65
N GLU A 82 -4.66 -8.12 -9.67
CA GLU A 82 -5.47 -7.58 -10.77
C GLU A 82 -6.81 -7.04 -10.27
N TYR A 83 -7.50 -7.79 -9.40
CA TYR A 83 -8.76 -7.34 -8.82
C TYR A 83 -8.56 -6.06 -8.00
N TYR A 84 -7.47 -5.98 -7.21
CA TYR A 84 -7.12 -4.78 -6.46
C TYR A 84 -6.96 -3.56 -7.37
N GLN A 85 -6.15 -3.66 -8.43
CA GLN A 85 -5.89 -2.54 -9.36
C GLN A 85 -7.17 -2.08 -10.06
N ASN A 86 -8.03 -3.02 -10.46
CA ASN A 86 -9.22 -2.72 -11.26
C ASN A 86 -10.42 -2.24 -10.43
N ASN A 87 -10.55 -2.69 -9.18
CA ASN A 87 -11.79 -2.55 -8.40
C ASN A 87 -11.61 -1.93 -7.01
N ILE A 88 -10.44 -2.05 -6.37
CA ILE A 88 -10.24 -1.55 -5.00
C ILE A 88 -9.46 -0.25 -4.98
N LYS A 89 -8.34 -0.21 -5.70
CA LYS A 89 -7.51 0.99 -5.80
C LYS A 89 -8.34 2.08 -6.49
N PRO A 90 -8.54 3.25 -5.85
CA PRO A 90 -9.23 4.36 -6.48
C PRO A 90 -8.55 4.69 -7.80
N LYS A 91 -9.36 4.74 -8.87
CA LYS A 91 -8.87 5.19 -10.15
C LYS A 91 -8.47 6.66 -10.01
N PRO A 92 -7.39 7.10 -10.70
CA PRO A 92 -7.02 8.52 -10.75
C PRO A 92 -8.27 9.35 -11.06
N GLN A 93 -8.66 10.25 -10.15
CA GLN A 93 -9.73 11.19 -10.47
C GLN A 93 -9.18 12.21 -11.45
N PRO A 94 -9.87 12.49 -12.57
CA PRO A 94 -9.47 13.59 -13.45
C PRO A 94 -9.63 14.90 -12.67
N VAL A 95 -8.51 15.56 -12.36
CA VAL A 95 -8.53 16.84 -11.64
C VAL A 95 -8.52 17.95 -12.67
N GLY A 96 -9.72 18.34 -13.12
CA GLY A 96 -9.94 19.52 -13.95
C GLY A 96 -9.55 19.39 -15.43
N THR A 97 -10.38 19.95 -16.30
CA THR A 97 -9.91 20.44 -17.60
C THR A 97 -9.14 21.72 -17.32
N THR A 98 -7.82 21.64 -17.26
CA THR A 98 -7.00 22.83 -17.38
C THR A 98 -7.19 23.42 -18.79
N PRO A 99 -7.06 24.74 -18.97
CA PRO A 99 -6.93 25.33 -20.30
C PRO A 99 -5.89 24.57 -21.13
N LYS A 100 -6.12 24.44 -22.44
CA LYS A 100 -5.20 23.73 -23.36
C LYS A 100 -3.75 24.20 -23.14
N GLY A 101 -2.83 23.25 -22.88
CA GLY A 101 -1.39 23.51 -22.81
C GLY A 101 -0.77 23.50 -21.40
N GLU A 102 -1.51 23.22 -20.33
CA GLU A 102 -0.92 23.13 -18.99
C GLU A 102 -0.23 21.77 -18.74
N THR A 103 0.94 21.81 -18.10
CA THR A 103 1.65 20.61 -17.66
C THR A 103 0.95 20.01 -16.44
N VAL A 104 0.65 18.72 -16.52
CA VAL A 104 0.10 17.94 -15.40
C VAL A 104 1.13 16.89 -14.98
N TRP A 105 1.33 16.73 -13.68
CA TRP A 105 2.17 15.68 -13.11
C TRP A 105 1.26 14.66 -12.40
N ARG A 106 1.28 13.40 -12.83
CA ARG A 106 0.45 12.34 -12.25
C ARG A 106 1.30 11.39 -11.43
N CYS A 107 0.92 11.15 -10.18
CA CYS A 107 1.51 10.12 -9.35
C CYS A 107 1.19 8.72 -9.92
N THR A 108 2.20 7.95 -10.27
CA THR A 108 2.07 6.57 -10.79
C THR A 108 1.58 5.60 -9.72
N ILE A 109 1.79 5.93 -8.44
CA ILE A 109 1.39 5.10 -7.30
C ILE A 109 -0.09 5.22 -6.97
N CYS A 110 -0.65 6.43 -6.92
CA CYS A 110 -2.04 6.64 -6.49
C CYS A 110 -2.92 7.42 -7.46
N GLY A 111 -2.36 7.94 -8.56
CA GLY A 111 -3.11 8.70 -9.55
C GLY A 111 -3.39 10.16 -9.18
N TYR A 112 -2.79 10.70 -8.11
CA TYR A 112 -2.93 12.12 -7.78
C TYR A 112 -2.33 12.99 -8.91
N GLU A 113 -3.08 13.98 -9.39
CA GLU A 113 -2.61 14.93 -10.40
C GLU A 113 -2.28 16.28 -9.74
N TYR A 114 -1.07 16.79 -10.02
CA TYR A 114 -0.61 18.13 -9.70
C TYR A 114 -0.56 18.96 -10.99
N VAL A 115 -1.10 20.18 -10.96
CA VAL A 115 -1.08 21.10 -12.11
C VAL A 115 0.01 22.15 -11.86
N GLY A 116 0.97 22.22 -12.77
CA GLY A 116 2.08 23.17 -12.71
C GLY A 116 3.15 22.85 -13.73
N GLU A 117 3.87 23.87 -14.21
CA GLU A 117 4.95 23.71 -15.19
C GLU A 117 6.03 22.73 -14.68
N ASP A 118 6.38 22.87 -13.40
CA ASP A 118 7.35 22.05 -12.69
C ASP A 118 6.76 21.48 -11.41
N LEU A 119 7.15 20.24 -11.10
CA LEU A 119 6.87 19.61 -9.81
C LEU A 119 8.04 19.90 -8.86
N PRO A 120 7.82 20.51 -7.68
CA PRO A 120 8.90 20.80 -6.72
C PRO A 120 9.69 19.54 -6.35
N ASP A 121 11.01 19.66 -6.16
CA ASP A 121 11.87 18.50 -5.84
C ASP A 121 11.54 17.86 -4.48
N ASP A 122 10.99 18.64 -3.56
CA ASP A 122 10.50 18.21 -2.25
C ASP A 122 9.01 17.85 -2.25
N PHE A 123 8.36 17.78 -3.42
CA PHE A 123 6.94 17.49 -3.50
C PHE A 123 6.65 16.06 -3.01
N ILE A 124 5.80 15.98 -1.99
CA ILE A 124 5.31 14.71 -1.45
C ILE A 124 3.84 14.57 -1.83
N CYS A 125 3.51 13.48 -2.52
CA CYS A 125 2.13 13.18 -2.89
C CYS A 125 1.22 13.27 -1.65
N PRO A 126 0.17 14.10 -1.64
CA PRO A 126 -0.67 14.28 -0.46
C PRO A 126 -1.43 13.00 -0.09
N ILE A 127 -1.66 12.10 -1.06
CA ILE A 127 -2.43 10.85 -0.90
C ILE A 127 -1.55 9.70 -0.42
N CYS A 128 -0.45 9.39 -1.13
CA CYS A 128 0.38 8.21 -0.85
C CYS A 128 1.72 8.50 -0.17
N LYS A 129 2.10 9.78 -0.01
CA LYS A 129 3.36 10.20 0.60
C LYS A 129 4.64 9.79 -0.14
N HIS A 130 4.52 9.32 -1.38
CA HIS A 130 5.67 9.13 -2.28
C HIS A 130 6.18 10.48 -2.81
N GLY A 131 7.47 10.54 -3.12
CA GLY A 131 8.15 11.74 -3.62
C GLY A 131 7.92 11.98 -5.12
N LYS A 132 8.58 13.03 -5.63
CA LYS A 132 8.57 13.44 -7.04
C LYS A 132 8.92 12.32 -8.03
N ASP A 133 9.81 11.40 -7.67
CA ASP A 133 10.25 10.30 -8.55
C ASP A 133 9.10 9.39 -9.02
N ASP A 134 8.02 9.35 -8.25
CA ASP A 134 6.82 8.58 -8.55
C ASP A 134 5.77 9.39 -9.34
N PHE A 135 6.16 10.49 -9.99
CA PHE A 135 5.29 11.29 -10.85
C PHE A 135 5.72 11.23 -12.31
N GLU A 136 4.75 11.05 -13.21
CA GLU A 136 4.94 11.16 -14.65
C GLU A 136 4.37 12.48 -15.18
N LYS A 137 5.07 13.12 -16.11
CA LYS A 137 4.60 14.33 -16.80
C LYS A 137 3.60 13.95 -17.90
N ILE A 138 2.44 14.57 -17.87
CA ILE A 138 1.35 14.44 -18.85
C ILE A 138 1.13 15.80 -19.50
N ILE A 139 1.19 15.85 -20.83
CA ILE A 139 0.89 17.05 -21.62
C ILE A 139 -0.52 16.90 -22.18
N ARG A 140 -1.41 17.86 -21.90
CA ARG A 140 -2.81 17.88 -22.37
C ARG A 140 -3.13 19.10 -23.24
#